data_AF-A0A117RZX3-F1
#
_entry.id   AF-A0A117RZX3-F1
#
_cell.length_a   1.000
_cell.length_b   1.000
_cell.length_c   1.000
_cell.angle_alpha   90.00
_cell.angle_beta   90.00
_cell.angle_gamma   90.00
#
_symmetry.space_group_name_H-M   'P 1'
#
loop_
_entity.id
_entity.type
_entity.pdbx_description
1 polymer ?
#
loop_
_entity_poly.entity_id
_entity_poly.type
_entity_poly.pdbx_seq_one_letter_code
_entity_poly.pdbx_strand_id
1 'polypeptide(L)'
;MEPSYERGDRIVFERVDGSEVRRGDVVLYAAPGRYGFDELVMQRVVGVGGDRLVCCTGGRLALNGKPLAEPYVRDGDADGARKAYDVTVPRGRLFLLGDHRANSMDSRFFEDDHDGTVAASAVRGRITEEYTAPLLLTATMLLGAGLVLTGVGLGIACLVVRRRAAAAARPPWPAPAA
;
A
#
# COMPACT_ATOMS: atom_id res chain seq x y z
N MET A 1 -3.91 -14.34 -7.43
CA MET A 1 -4.13 -12.90 -7.69
C MET A 1 -3.68 -12.48 -9.09
N GLU A 2 -3.27 -13.42 -9.95
CA GLU A 2 -3.03 -13.13 -11.38
C GLU A 2 -4.31 -12.60 -12.05
N PRO A 3 -4.23 -11.63 -12.97
CA PRO A 3 -3.01 -11.04 -13.52
C PRO A 3 -2.48 -9.86 -12.71
N SER A 4 -3.22 -9.34 -11.71
CA SER A 4 -2.80 -8.16 -10.96
C SER A 4 -1.51 -8.38 -10.16
N TYR A 5 -1.30 -9.59 -9.65
CA TYR A 5 -0.07 -9.99 -8.98
C TYR A 5 0.30 -11.42 -9.34
N GLU A 6 1.53 -11.60 -9.81
CA GLU A 6 2.11 -12.87 -10.21
C GLU A 6 3.01 -13.47 -9.13
N ARG A 7 3.31 -14.76 -9.26
CA ARG A 7 4.26 -15.41 -8.36
C ARG A 7 5.66 -14.84 -8.58
N GLY A 8 6.27 -14.37 -7.50
CA GLY A 8 7.59 -13.75 -7.52
C GLY A 8 7.56 -12.23 -7.42
N ASP A 9 6.38 -11.61 -7.53
CA ASP A 9 6.22 -10.17 -7.36
C ASP A 9 6.64 -9.71 -5.97
N ARG A 10 7.33 -8.56 -5.93
CA ARG A 10 7.62 -7.85 -4.69
C ARG A 10 6.53 -6.80 -4.49
N ILE A 11 5.84 -6.91 -3.36
CA ILE A 11 4.78 -5.99 -2.98
C ILE A 11 5.23 -5.10 -1.83
N VAL A 12 4.75 -3.86 -1.82
CA VAL A 12 4.79 -2.97 -0.66
C VAL A 12 3.37 -2.85 -0.14
N PHE A 13 3.23 -2.91 1.17
CA PHE A 13 1.96 -2.73 1.83
C PHE A 13 2.13 -1.82 3.03
N GLU A 14 1.07 -1.12 3.36
CA GLU A 14 0.95 -0.35 4.58
C GLU A 14 0.12 -1.12 5.61
N ARG A 15 0.42 -0.92 6.89
CA ARG A 15 -0.45 -1.40 7.96
C ARG A 15 -1.65 -0.47 8.08
N VAL A 16 -2.85 -1.04 8.05
CA VAL A 16 -4.11 -0.31 8.16
C VAL A 16 -5.03 -1.01 9.15
N ASP A 17 -5.91 -0.22 9.77
CA ASP A 17 -7.06 -0.81 10.47
C ASP A 17 -8.11 -1.27 9.45
N GLY A 18 -8.85 -2.34 9.79
CA GLY A 18 -9.91 -2.86 8.93
C GLY A 18 -11.00 -1.84 8.59
N SER A 19 -11.21 -0.83 9.43
CA SER A 19 -12.15 0.27 9.20
C SER A 19 -11.72 1.25 8.10
N GLU A 20 -10.45 1.25 7.72
CA GLU A 20 -9.91 2.10 6.64
C GLU A 20 -9.98 1.43 5.27
N VAL A 21 -10.22 0.12 5.24
CA VAL A 21 -10.32 -0.68 4.03
C VAL A 21 -11.54 -0.28 3.20
N ARG A 22 -11.37 -0.21 1.89
CA ARG A 22 -12.40 0.17 0.92
C ARG A 22 -12.54 -0.91 -0.15
N ARG A 23 -13.66 -0.85 -0.89
CA ARG A 23 -13.85 -1.69 -2.08
C ARG A 23 -12.73 -1.40 -3.09
N GLY A 24 -12.22 -2.45 -3.70
CA GLY A 24 -11.11 -2.40 -4.64
C GLY A 24 -9.74 -2.58 -4.00
N ASP A 25 -9.59 -2.35 -2.70
CA ASP A 25 -8.32 -2.55 -1.99
C ASP A 25 -7.88 -4.03 -2.09
N VAL A 26 -6.58 -4.26 -2.22
CA VAL A 26 -5.99 -5.59 -2.08
C VAL A 26 -5.36 -5.67 -0.70
N VAL A 27 -5.81 -6.65 0.08
CA VAL A 27 -5.46 -6.77 1.50
C VAL A 27 -4.72 -8.06 1.78
N LEU A 28 -3.84 -7.98 2.78
CA LEU A 28 -3.22 -9.12 3.44
C LEU A 28 -3.97 -9.36 4.75
N TYR A 29 -4.45 -10.58 4.97
CA TYR A 29 -5.20 -10.93 6.18
C TYR A 29 -4.85 -12.33 6.69
N ALA A 30 -5.04 -12.56 7.98
CA ALA A 30 -4.82 -13.86 8.60
C ALA A 30 -6.15 -14.60 8.78
N ALA A 31 -6.21 -15.87 8.39
CA ALA A 31 -7.39 -16.71 8.57
C ALA A 31 -7.03 -18.19 8.79
N PRO A 32 -6.33 -18.52 9.90
CA PRO A 32 -5.87 -19.89 10.16
C PRO A 32 -7.01 -20.90 10.25
N GLY A 33 -8.18 -20.50 10.76
CA GLY A 33 -9.37 -21.36 10.80
C GLY A 33 -9.92 -21.75 9.42
N ARG A 34 -9.61 -20.97 8.37
CA ARG A 34 -10.03 -21.26 6.98
C ARG A 34 -9.02 -22.10 6.24
N TYR A 35 -7.74 -21.81 6.43
CA TYR A 35 -6.68 -22.33 5.58
C TYR A 35 -5.77 -23.36 6.26
N GLY A 36 -5.84 -23.49 7.59
CA GLY A 36 -4.99 -24.41 8.35
C GLY A 36 -3.53 -23.96 8.49
N PHE A 37 -3.23 -22.69 8.21
CA PHE A 37 -1.90 -22.10 8.37
C PHE A 37 -1.98 -20.66 8.90
N ASP A 38 -0.88 -20.19 9.52
CA ASP A 38 -0.79 -18.86 10.14
C ASP A 38 -0.28 -17.76 9.19
N GLU A 39 0.07 -18.11 7.96
CA GLU A 39 0.50 -17.18 6.91
C GLU A 39 -0.63 -16.24 6.44
N LEU A 40 -0.22 -15.10 5.87
CA LEU A 40 -1.15 -14.11 5.33
C LEU A 40 -1.64 -14.51 3.94
N VAL A 41 -2.93 -14.27 3.70
CA VAL A 41 -3.59 -14.48 2.42
C VAL A 41 -3.84 -13.13 1.76
N MET A 42 -3.66 -13.08 0.44
CA MET A 42 -3.80 -11.88 -0.39
C MET A 42 -5.03 -11.98 -1.28
N GLN A 43 -6.02 -11.10 -1.07
CA GLN A 43 -7.26 -11.04 -1.86
C GLN A 43 -7.76 -9.62 -2.00
N ARG A 44 -8.65 -9.40 -2.98
CA ARG A 44 -9.27 -8.09 -3.23
C ARG A 44 -10.58 -7.97 -2.48
N VAL A 45 -10.80 -6.81 -1.90
CA VAL A 45 -12.04 -6.42 -1.23
C VAL A 45 -13.08 -6.07 -2.28
N VAL A 46 -14.11 -6.90 -2.40
CA VAL A 46 -15.19 -6.69 -3.38
C VAL A 46 -16.45 -6.13 -2.71
N GLY A 47 -16.69 -6.50 -1.44
CA GLY A 47 -17.76 -5.95 -0.63
C GLY A 47 -17.28 -5.55 0.76
N VAL A 48 -17.88 -4.49 1.30
CA VAL A 48 -17.72 -4.02 2.67
C VAL A 48 -19.07 -4.02 3.38
N GLY A 49 -19.08 -3.88 4.71
CA GLY A 49 -20.30 -3.92 5.51
C GLY A 49 -21.45 -3.06 4.96
N GLY A 50 -22.61 -3.69 4.76
CA GLY A 50 -23.81 -3.12 4.16
C GLY A 50 -24.00 -3.44 2.68
N ASP A 51 -23.00 -3.98 2.00
CA ASP A 51 -23.12 -4.37 0.61
C ASP A 51 -23.88 -5.67 0.41
N ARG A 52 -24.64 -5.72 -0.68
CA ARG A 52 -25.17 -6.97 -1.21
C ARG A 52 -24.46 -7.33 -2.52
N LEU A 53 -23.85 -8.51 -2.55
CA LEU A 53 -23.16 -9.07 -3.70
C LEU A 53 -23.93 -10.26 -4.25
N VAL A 54 -24.21 -10.23 -5.56
CA VAL A 54 -24.93 -11.31 -6.25
C VAL A 54 -24.13 -11.75 -7.46
N CYS A 55 -23.71 -13.01 -7.48
CA CYS A 55 -23.02 -13.60 -8.61
C CYS A 55 -23.89 -14.65 -9.32
N CYS A 56 -23.84 -14.76 -10.65
CA CYS A 56 -23.33 -13.78 -11.60
C CYS A 56 -24.40 -13.58 -12.68
N THR A 57 -25.27 -12.61 -12.44
CA THR A 57 -26.38 -12.29 -13.35
C THR A 57 -25.82 -11.77 -14.67
N GLY A 58 -26.00 -12.53 -15.75
CA GLY A 58 -25.48 -12.17 -17.07
C GLY A 58 -23.96 -12.19 -17.18
N GLY A 59 -23.29 -13.06 -16.40
CA GLY A 59 -21.84 -13.22 -16.43
C GLY A 59 -21.06 -12.11 -15.71
N ARG A 60 -21.74 -11.28 -14.92
CA ARG A 60 -21.12 -10.22 -14.11
C ARG A 60 -21.55 -10.33 -12.66
N LEU A 61 -20.66 -9.92 -11.76
CA LEU A 61 -21.00 -9.69 -10.38
C LEU A 61 -21.88 -8.43 -10.26
N ALA A 62 -22.94 -8.49 -9.48
CA ALA A 62 -23.76 -7.33 -9.14
C ALA A 62 -23.48 -6.88 -7.71
N LEU A 63 -23.20 -5.59 -7.54
CA LEU A 63 -23.05 -4.91 -6.27
C LEU A 63 -24.25 -3.99 -6.04
N ASN A 64 -25.01 -4.23 -4.98
CA ASN A 64 -26.21 -3.46 -4.63
C ASN A 64 -27.18 -3.32 -5.80
N GLY A 65 -27.37 -4.41 -6.56
CA GLY A 65 -28.26 -4.49 -7.73
C GLY A 65 -27.70 -3.90 -9.03
N LYS A 66 -26.46 -3.38 -9.04
CA LYS A 66 -25.82 -2.83 -10.25
C LYS A 66 -24.65 -3.72 -10.68
N PRO A 67 -24.47 -4.00 -11.98
CA PRO A 67 -23.27 -4.70 -12.45
C PRO A 67 -22.00 -3.96 -12.02
N LEU A 68 -21.06 -4.70 -11.42
CA LEU A 68 -19.75 -4.18 -11.03
C LEU A 68 -18.78 -4.33 -12.20
N ALA A 69 -18.02 -3.29 -12.50
CA ALA A 69 -16.92 -3.36 -13.45
C ALA A 69 -15.66 -3.88 -12.76
N GLU A 70 -15.08 -4.95 -13.29
CA GLU A 70 -13.96 -5.65 -12.66
C GLU A 70 -12.79 -5.81 -13.66
N PRO A 71 -12.10 -4.72 -14.05
CA PRO A 71 -11.04 -4.76 -15.06
C PRO A 71 -9.81 -5.57 -14.62
N TYR A 72 -9.69 -5.85 -13.32
CA TYR A 72 -8.63 -6.65 -12.71
C TYR A 72 -8.87 -8.17 -12.81
N VAL A 73 -10.08 -8.61 -13.18
CA VAL A 73 -10.41 -10.03 -13.23
C VAL A 73 -9.81 -10.67 -14.47
N ARG A 74 -9.09 -11.79 -14.26
CA ARG A 74 -8.50 -12.57 -15.34
C ARG A 74 -9.56 -12.93 -16.40
N ASP A 75 -9.27 -12.61 -17.65
CA ASP A 75 -10.11 -12.89 -18.82
C ASP A 75 -11.57 -12.35 -18.71
N GLY A 76 -11.83 -11.45 -17.75
CA GLY A 76 -13.18 -10.95 -17.46
C GLY A 76 -14.13 -12.00 -16.87
N ASP A 77 -13.62 -13.16 -16.44
CA ASP A 77 -14.41 -14.26 -15.87
C ASP A 77 -14.81 -13.96 -14.42
N ALA A 78 -15.86 -13.15 -14.25
CA ALA A 78 -16.34 -12.72 -12.93
C ALA A 78 -16.83 -13.90 -12.05
N ASP A 79 -17.25 -15.00 -12.68
CA ASP A 79 -17.72 -16.19 -12.00
C ASP A 79 -16.56 -17.09 -11.60
N GLY A 80 -15.81 -17.64 -12.56
CA GLY A 80 -14.63 -18.50 -12.40
C GLY A 80 -14.84 -19.84 -11.68
N ALA A 81 -15.52 -19.84 -10.55
CA ALA A 81 -15.80 -21.01 -9.72
C ALA A 81 -17.15 -21.66 -10.05
N ARG A 82 -17.99 -21.03 -10.89
CA ARG A 82 -19.36 -21.48 -11.21
C ARG A 82 -20.22 -21.65 -9.97
N LYS A 83 -20.03 -20.76 -8.99
CA LYS A 83 -20.74 -20.80 -7.70
C LYS A 83 -21.64 -19.56 -7.58
N ALA A 84 -22.94 -19.79 -7.57
CA ALA A 84 -23.91 -18.75 -7.28
C ALA A 84 -23.86 -18.38 -5.80
N TYR A 85 -23.99 -17.09 -5.51
CA TYR A 85 -24.12 -16.57 -4.15
C TYR A 85 -24.87 -15.25 -4.16
N ASP A 86 -25.55 -14.98 -3.05
CA ASP A 86 -26.27 -13.74 -2.76
C ASP A 86 -26.01 -13.39 -1.30
N VAL A 87 -25.01 -12.55 -1.07
CA VAL A 87 -24.47 -12.27 0.27
C VAL A 87 -24.67 -10.82 0.61
N THR A 88 -25.26 -10.55 1.77
CA THR A 88 -25.24 -9.21 2.39
C THR A 88 -24.13 -9.16 3.43
N VAL A 89 -23.09 -8.37 3.16
CA VAL A 89 -21.90 -8.27 4.00
C VAL A 89 -22.26 -7.59 5.33
N PRO A 90 -22.05 -8.26 6.49
CA PRO A 90 -22.31 -7.64 7.78
C PRO A 90 -21.37 -6.46 8.07
N ARG A 91 -21.79 -5.54 8.94
CA ARG A 91 -20.91 -4.45 9.42
C ARG A 91 -19.65 -5.01 10.06
N GLY A 92 -18.51 -4.39 9.79
CA GLY A 92 -17.21 -4.83 10.29
C GLY A 92 -16.65 -6.08 9.59
N ARG A 93 -17.27 -6.53 8.49
CA ARG A 93 -16.79 -7.65 7.67
C ARG A 93 -16.60 -7.24 6.21
N LEU A 94 -15.89 -8.08 5.49
CA LEU A 94 -15.46 -7.90 4.12
C LEU A 94 -15.81 -9.15 3.31
N PHE A 95 -16.15 -8.97 2.05
CA PHE A 95 -16.23 -10.07 1.09
C PHE A 95 -15.06 -9.97 0.12
N LEU A 96 -14.17 -10.97 0.20
CA LEU A 96 -12.88 -10.98 -0.49
C LEU A 96 -12.90 -12.00 -1.62
N LEU A 97 -12.44 -11.60 -2.81
CA LEU A 97 -12.29 -12.48 -3.97
C LEU A 97 -10.85 -12.43 -4.51
N GLY A 98 -10.41 -13.53 -5.10
CA GLY A 98 -9.21 -13.51 -5.92
C GLY A 98 -9.45 -12.92 -7.30
N ASP A 99 -8.44 -12.24 -7.86
CA ASP A 99 -8.50 -11.69 -9.22
C ASP A 99 -8.47 -12.80 -10.30
N HIS A 100 -7.86 -13.95 -9.99
CA HIS A 100 -7.97 -15.18 -10.77
C HIS A 100 -9.12 -16.02 -10.22
N ARG A 101 -10.36 -15.69 -10.62
CA ARG A 101 -11.59 -16.27 -10.03
C ARG A 101 -11.63 -17.79 -10.06
N ALA A 102 -11.20 -18.41 -11.16
CA ALA A 102 -11.17 -19.86 -11.31
C ALA A 102 -10.10 -20.58 -10.47
N ASN A 103 -9.13 -19.84 -9.93
CA ASN A 103 -8.00 -20.39 -9.17
C ASN A 103 -7.80 -19.63 -7.86
N SER A 104 -8.89 -19.39 -7.13
CA SER A 104 -8.84 -18.75 -5.82
C SER A 104 -9.81 -19.40 -4.84
N MET A 105 -9.26 -19.91 -3.74
CA MET A 105 -10.03 -20.35 -2.58
C MET A 105 -10.32 -19.13 -1.69
N ASP A 106 -11.37 -18.39 -2.04
CA ASP A 106 -11.76 -17.13 -1.43
C ASP A 106 -13.12 -17.23 -0.71
N SER A 107 -13.75 -16.10 -0.39
CA SER A 107 -14.99 -16.04 0.40
C SER A 107 -16.08 -17.00 -0.09
N ARG A 108 -16.14 -17.26 -1.40
CA ARG A 108 -17.12 -18.17 -2.02
C ARG A 108 -17.05 -19.60 -1.47
N PHE A 109 -15.90 -20.02 -0.96
CA PHE A 109 -15.67 -21.39 -0.48
C PHE A 109 -15.85 -21.55 1.03
N PHE A 110 -16.13 -20.47 1.77
CA PHE A 110 -16.24 -20.47 3.23
C PHE A 110 -17.64 -20.07 3.71
N GLU A 111 -18.68 -20.49 3.00
CA GLU A 111 -20.07 -20.13 3.28
C GLU A 111 -20.51 -20.48 4.71
N ASP A 112 -20.09 -21.64 5.21
CA ASP A 112 -20.36 -22.09 6.58
C ASP A 112 -19.68 -21.21 7.66
N ASP A 113 -18.72 -20.36 7.28
CA ASP A 113 -18.05 -19.39 8.14
C ASP A 113 -18.51 -17.96 7.82
N HIS A 114 -19.63 -17.57 8.42
CA HIS A 114 -20.23 -16.23 8.31
C HIS A 114 -20.50 -15.81 6.85
N ASP A 115 -21.14 -16.67 6.07
CA ASP A 115 -21.48 -16.46 4.65
C ASP A 115 -20.24 -16.15 3.79
N GLY A 116 -19.08 -16.71 4.16
CA GLY A 116 -17.81 -16.48 3.48
C GLY A 116 -17.11 -15.18 3.87
N THR A 117 -17.75 -14.28 4.62
CA THR A 117 -17.20 -12.96 4.90
C THR A 117 -16.05 -13.02 5.91
N VAL A 118 -15.04 -12.16 5.76
CA VAL A 118 -13.87 -12.06 6.63
C VAL A 118 -14.03 -10.87 7.58
N ALA A 119 -13.67 -11.01 8.86
CA ALA A 119 -13.67 -9.89 9.79
C ALA A 119 -12.66 -8.82 9.35
N ALA A 120 -13.05 -7.55 9.33
CA ALA A 120 -12.16 -6.46 8.93
C ALA A 120 -10.93 -6.37 9.85
N SER A 121 -11.07 -6.75 11.13
CA SER A 121 -9.97 -6.83 12.10
C SER A 121 -8.93 -7.92 11.82
N ALA A 122 -9.23 -8.85 10.91
CA ALA A 122 -8.27 -9.87 10.46
C ALA A 122 -7.25 -9.31 9.45
N VAL A 123 -7.53 -8.12 8.88
CA VAL A 123 -6.61 -7.43 7.97
C VAL A 123 -5.34 -7.02 8.73
N ARG A 124 -4.20 -7.20 8.07
CA ARG A 124 -2.86 -6.86 8.57
C ARG A 124 -2.19 -5.79 7.73
N GLY A 125 -2.63 -5.61 6.49
CA GLY A 125 -2.17 -4.53 5.65
C GLY A 125 -2.93 -4.43 4.33
N ARG A 126 -2.77 -3.27 3.68
CA ARG A 126 -3.27 -2.98 2.34
C ARG A 126 -2.09 -2.78 1.40
N ILE A 127 -2.15 -3.42 0.24
CA ILE A 127 -1.13 -3.26 -0.80
C ILE A 127 -1.24 -1.87 -1.41
N THR A 128 -0.09 -1.20 -1.53
CA THR A 128 0.01 0.14 -2.10
C THR A 128 0.74 0.05 -3.42
N GLU A 129 0.20 0.67 -4.48
CA GLU A 129 0.87 0.74 -5.77
C GLU A 129 1.91 1.90 -5.83
N GLU A 130 1.89 2.81 -4.87
CA GLU A 130 2.76 4.00 -4.88
C GLU A 130 4.14 3.76 -4.25
N TYR A 131 5.11 3.45 -5.12
CA TYR A 131 6.54 3.58 -4.82
C TYR A 131 7.05 5.03 -4.94
N THR A 132 6.24 5.94 -5.47
CA THR A 132 6.62 7.32 -5.80
C THR A 132 6.91 8.17 -4.57
N ALA A 133 6.09 8.06 -3.53
CA ALA A 133 6.24 8.85 -2.31
C ALA A 133 7.58 8.61 -1.58
N PRO A 134 8.01 7.37 -1.27
CA PRO A 134 9.31 7.14 -0.63
C PRO A 134 10.48 7.54 -1.55
N LEU A 135 10.34 7.38 -2.86
CA LEU A 135 11.39 7.77 -3.81
C LEU A 135 11.57 9.30 -3.88
N LEU A 136 10.48 10.06 -3.83
CA LEU A 136 10.54 11.52 -3.78
C LEU A 136 11.08 12.02 -2.43
N LEU A 137 10.69 11.39 -1.32
CA LEU A 137 11.23 11.72 0.01
C LEU A 137 12.74 11.46 0.10
N THR A 138 13.21 10.33 -0.41
CA THR A 138 14.65 10.03 -0.43
C THR A 138 15.42 10.99 -1.33
N ALA A 139 14.91 11.30 -2.53
CA ALA A 139 15.52 12.27 -3.44
C ALA A 139 15.60 13.68 -2.82
N THR A 140 14.53 14.14 -2.17
CA THR A 140 14.51 15.46 -1.51
C THR A 140 15.45 15.52 -0.31
N MET A 141 15.56 14.45 0.49
CA MET A 141 16.53 14.38 1.59
C MET A 141 17.98 14.43 1.09
N LEU A 142 18.31 13.71 0.00
CA LEU A 142 19.65 13.74 -0.59
C LEU A 142 20.00 15.13 -1.13
N LEU A 143 19.06 15.79 -1.81
CA LEU A 143 19.21 17.18 -2.28
C LEU A 143 19.43 18.15 -1.11
N GLY A 144 18.63 18.03 -0.05
CA GLY A 144 18.77 18.82 1.17
C GLY A 144 20.13 18.64 1.83
N ALA A 145 20.60 17.39 1.97
CA ALA A 145 21.92 17.09 2.51
C ALA A 145 23.04 17.70 1.65
N GLY A 146 22.94 17.62 0.32
CA GLY A 146 23.89 18.26 -0.60
C GLY A 146 23.95 19.78 -0.43
N LEU A 147 22.80 20.45 -0.28
CA LEU A 147 22.71 21.89 -0.04
C LEU A 147 23.32 22.30 1.31
N VAL A 148 23.10 21.50 2.36
CA VAL A 148 23.72 21.74 3.67
C VAL A 148 25.24 21.60 3.59
N LEU A 149 25.75 20.55 2.96
CA LEU A 149 27.20 20.31 2.83
C LEU A 149 27.90 21.42 2.03
N THR A 150 27.29 21.85 0.93
CA THR A 150 27.80 22.96 0.10
C THR A 150 27.77 24.30 0.86
N GLY A 151 26.68 24.59 1.58
CA GLY A 151 26.58 25.77 2.44
C GLY A 151 27.64 25.81 3.55
N VAL A 152 27.86 24.69 4.25
CA VAL A 152 28.90 24.56 5.28
C VAL A 152 30.29 24.75 4.66
N GLY A 153 30.56 24.13 3.51
CA GLY A 153 31.83 24.29 2.80
C GLY A 153 32.13 25.74 2.43
N LEU A 154 31.14 26.45 1.86
CA LEU A 154 31.26 27.88 1.53
C LEU A 154 31.44 28.75 2.79
N GLY A 155 30.73 28.44 3.87
CA GLY A 155 30.87 29.14 5.15
C GLY A 155 32.27 29.01 5.75
N ILE A 156 32.83 27.79 5.76
CA ILE A 156 34.19 27.52 6.22
C ILE A 156 35.20 28.27 5.32
N ALA A 157 35.05 28.21 4.01
CA ALA A 157 35.92 28.92 3.07
C ALA A 157 35.92 30.44 3.32
N CYS A 158 34.74 31.04 3.52
CA CYS A 158 34.60 32.46 3.84
C CYS A 158 35.28 32.83 5.17
N LEU A 159 35.12 31.99 6.21
CA LEU A 159 35.81 32.17 7.49
C LEU A 159 37.34 32.12 7.35
N VAL A 160 37.86 31.18 6.57
CA VAL A 160 39.31 31.07 6.31
C VAL A 160 39.84 32.31 5.59
N VAL A 161 39.14 32.78 4.55
CA VAL A 161 39.52 34.00 3.80
C VAL A 161 39.49 35.22 4.72
N ARG A 162 38.43 35.41 5.52
CA ARG A 162 38.34 36.53 6.47
C ARG A 162 39.45 36.49 7.52
N ARG A 163 39.77 35.31 8.08
CA ARG A 163 40.87 35.16 9.04
C ARG A 163 42.22 35.49 8.42
N ARG A 164 42.48 35.06 7.18
CA ARG A 164 43.71 35.41 6.44
C ARG A 164 43.82 36.90 6.19
N ALA A 165 42.74 37.55 5.73
CA ALA A 165 42.71 38.99 5.50
C ALA A 165 42.95 39.79 6.80
N ALA A 166 42.32 39.39 7.91
CA ALA A 166 42.51 40.03 9.21
C ALA A 166 43.95 39.88 9.75
N ALA A 167 44.60 38.73 9.51
CA ALA A 167 46.00 38.53 9.89
C ALA A 167 46.96 39.43 9.09
N ALA A 168 46.68 39.65 7.80
CA ALA A 168 47.48 40.51 6.93
C ALA A 168 47.34 42.02 7.28
N ALA A 169 46.25 42.44 7.90
CA ALA A 169 45.97 43.84 8.23
C ALA A 169 46.58 44.33 9.55
N ARG A 170 47.34 43.50 10.29
CA ARG A 170 48.00 43.94 11.53
C ARG A 170 49.18 44.88 11.20
N PRO A 171 49.19 46.13 11.69
CA PRO A 171 50.29 47.05 11.44
C PRO A 171 51.58 46.56 12.12
N PRO A 172 52.77 46.87 11.56
CA PRO A 172 54.04 46.58 12.23
C PRO A 172 54.11 47.31 13.58
N TRP A 173 54.72 46.67 14.58
CA TRP A 173 54.88 47.21 15.94
C TRP A 173 55.43 48.65 15.89
N PRO A 174 54.93 49.58 16.73
CA PRO A 174 55.57 50.89 16.87
C PRO A 174 57.03 50.71 17.31
N ALA A 175 57.94 51.36 16.59
CA ALA A 175 59.35 51.39 16.95
C ALA A 175 59.54 52.04 18.33
N PRO A 176 60.47 51.56 19.16
CA PRO A 176 60.69 52.14 20.49
C PRO A 176 61.14 53.60 20.37
N ALA A 177 60.51 54.47 21.16
CA ALA A 177 60.89 55.88 21.27
C ALA A 177 62.23 56.01 22.01
N ALA A 178 63.11 56.86 21.48
CA ALA A 178 64.45 57.14 21.98
C ALA A 178 64.47 58.02 23.24
#